data_AF-A0A3D5S121-F1
#
_entry.id   AF-A0A3D5S121-F1
#
_cell.length_a   1.000
_cell.length_b   1.000
_cell.length_c   1.000
_cell.angle_alpha   90.00
_cell.angle_beta   90.00
_cell.angle_gamma   90.00
#
_symmetry.space_group_name_H-M   'P 1'
#
loop_
_entity.id
_entity.type
_entity.pdbx_description
1 polymer ?
#
loop_
_entity_poly.entity_id
_entity_poly.type
_entity_poly.pdbx_seq_one_letter_code
_entity_poly.pdbx_strand_id
1 'polypeptide(L)'
;MLPNILSMKNLCALLFVCISFSSFSQEHDFGWISGRWVGPGFGGTFEEVWSEPDSNGDLMGMFRYFDSEGKVQFYEFWILNETGLKLRHFNDDFTAWEEKAEFIDFSMIESSKNKITLKGLTYELIAADEVEIHLDMKHGEEVKTEVFRLKKQE
;
A
#
# COMPACT_ATOMS: atom_id res chain seq x y z
N MET A 1 1.66 58.40 48.19
CA MET A 1 2.63 58.14 47.10
C MET A 1 3.27 56.79 47.37
N LEU A 2 3.18 55.91 46.37
CA LEU A 2 3.43 54.47 46.40
C LEU A 2 4.95 54.12 46.49
N PRO A 3 5.28 52.86 46.82
CA PRO A 3 6.52 52.44 47.48
C PRO A 3 7.57 51.96 46.48
N ASN A 4 8.81 51.74 46.93
CA ASN A 4 9.79 50.98 46.17
C ASN A 4 10.22 49.71 46.91
N ILE A 5 10.10 48.61 46.18
CA ILE A 5 10.17 47.21 46.58
C ILE A 5 11.64 46.77 46.47
N LEU A 6 12.17 46.14 47.52
CA LEU A 6 13.44 45.41 47.44
C LEU A 6 13.22 44.13 46.64
N SER A 7 13.89 44.04 45.48
CA SER A 7 13.94 42.90 44.57
C SER A 7 15.24 42.11 44.76
N MET A 8 15.14 40.80 44.94
CA MET A 8 15.95 39.76 44.26
C MET A 8 15.70 38.40 44.92
N LYS A 9 14.72 37.65 44.39
CA LYS A 9 14.64 36.20 44.52
C LYS A 9 14.28 35.65 43.13
N ASN A 10 14.95 34.56 42.76
CA ASN A 10 14.79 33.73 41.55
C ASN A 10 15.54 34.32 40.34
N LEU A 11 16.72 33.84 39.94
CA LEU A 11 17.16 32.47 39.61
C LEU A 11 16.22 31.76 38.61
N CYS A 12 16.83 31.27 37.54
CA CYS A 12 16.29 30.44 36.44
C CYS A 12 15.58 31.18 35.31
N ALA A 13 16.37 31.63 34.33
CA ALA A 13 15.95 31.66 32.94
C ALA A 13 16.95 30.83 32.12
N LEU A 14 16.88 29.50 32.26
CA LEU A 14 17.41 28.60 31.23
C LEU A 14 16.47 28.73 30.03
N LEU A 15 16.95 29.32 28.95
CA LEU A 15 16.31 29.23 27.65
C LEU A 15 16.44 27.77 27.15
N PHE A 16 15.46 26.93 27.50
CA PHE A 16 15.27 25.64 26.85
C PHE A 16 14.65 25.91 25.47
N VAL A 17 15.50 26.06 24.45
CA VAL A 17 15.06 25.94 23.06
C VAL A 17 14.75 24.46 22.85
N CYS A 18 13.51 24.08 23.10
CA CYS A 18 12.98 22.80 22.65
C CYS A 18 12.96 22.85 21.13
N ILE A 19 14.05 22.38 20.50
CA ILE A 19 13.99 21.91 19.12
C ILE A 19 13.07 20.70 19.19
N SER A 20 11.80 20.91 18.88
CA SER A 20 10.87 19.83 18.60
C SER A 20 11.49 19.04 17.46
N PHE A 21 12.12 17.91 17.78
CA PHE A 21 12.33 16.87 16.80
C PHE A 21 10.94 16.41 16.40
N SER A 22 10.38 17.02 15.36
CA SER A 22 9.32 16.38 14.61
C SER A 22 9.92 15.07 14.15
N SER A 23 9.45 13.95 14.72
CA SER A 23 9.65 12.65 14.12
C SER A 23 9.20 12.81 12.67
N PHE A 24 10.15 12.78 11.74
CA PHE A 24 9.82 12.69 10.33
C PHE A 24 9.27 11.28 10.17
N SER A 25 7.96 11.12 10.39
CA SER A 25 7.26 9.96 9.89
C SER A 25 7.50 10.00 8.39
N GLN A 26 8.18 8.98 7.87
CA GLN A 26 8.25 8.80 6.43
C GLN A 26 6.82 8.48 6.00
N GLU A 27 6.08 9.52 5.60
CA GLU A 27 4.71 9.39 5.16
C GLU A 27 4.72 8.52 3.90
N HIS A 28 4.23 7.30 4.03
CA HIS A 28 4.07 6.39 2.91
C HIS A 28 2.91 6.88 2.06
N ASP A 29 3.21 7.69 1.04
CA ASP A 29 2.20 8.18 0.11
C ASP A 29 1.92 7.13 -0.98
N PHE A 30 0.91 6.30 -0.72
CA PHE A 30 0.38 5.31 -1.66
C PHE A 30 -0.75 5.86 -2.53
N GLY A 31 -1.17 7.12 -2.34
CA GLY A 31 -2.38 7.66 -2.99
C GLY A 31 -2.31 7.71 -4.51
N TRP A 32 -1.11 7.60 -5.09
CA TRP A 32 -0.94 7.52 -6.54
C TRP A 32 -1.60 6.28 -7.17
N ILE A 33 -1.75 5.17 -6.42
CA ILE A 33 -2.32 3.93 -6.93
C ILE A 33 -3.85 3.87 -6.80
N SER A 34 -4.48 4.79 -6.06
CA SER A 34 -5.94 4.83 -5.87
C SER A 34 -6.69 4.81 -7.20
N GLY A 35 -7.79 4.06 -7.25
CA GLY A 35 -8.66 3.94 -8.42
C GLY A 35 -8.79 2.52 -8.95
N ARG A 36 -9.37 2.41 -10.15
CA ARG A 36 -9.65 1.13 -10.82
C ARG A 36 -8.67 0.92 -11.97
N TRP A 37 -8.06 -0.25 -12.03
CA TRP A 37 -7.04 -0.61 -13.02
C TRP A 37 -7.43 -1.91 -13.71
N VAL A 38 -7.33 -1.96 -15.03
CA VAL A 38 -7.73 -3.13 -15.83
C VAL A 38 -6.66 -3.43 -16.87
N GLY A 39 -6.30 -4.71 -17.01
CA GLY A 39 -5.30 -5.15 -17.98
C GLY A 39 -5.35 -6.65 -18.24
N PRO A 40 -4.63 -7.13 -19.26
CA PRO A 40 -4.54 -8.57 -19.53
C PRO A 40 -3.69 -9.28 -18.46
N GLY A 41 -4.07 -10.52 -18.13
CA GLY A 41 -3.33 -11.36 -17.18
C GLY A 41 -3.81 -12.81 -17.25
N PHE A 42 -2.90 -13.77 -17.16
CA PHE A 42 -3.17 -15.22 -17.25
C PHE A 42 -4.08 -15.68 -18.41
N GLY A 43 -4.03 -14.97 -19.55
CA GLY A 43 -4.87 -15.27 -20.72
C GLY A 43 -6.30 -14.73 -20.65
N GLY A 44 -6.65 -14.01 -19.58
CA GLY A 44 -7.90 -13.28 -19.43
C GLY A 44 -7.65 -11.83 -19.01
N THR A 45 -8.49 -11.31 -18.11
CA THR A 45 -8.47 -9.91 -17.68
C THR A 45 -8.37 -9.80 -16.16
N PHE A 46 -7.42 -8.99 -15.71
CA PHE A 46 -7.31 -8.55 -14.32
C PHE A 46 -8.06 -7.23 -14.15
N GLU A 47 -8.77 -7.10 -13.04
CA GLU A 47 -9.21 -5.82 -12.52
C GLU A 47 -8.79 -5.68 -11.07
N GLU A 48 -8.16 -4.55 -10.75
CA GLU A 48 -7.83 -4.13 -9.40
C GLU A 48 -8.56 -2.84 -9.06
N VAL A 49 -9.06 -2.73 -7.83
CA VAL A 49 -9.67 -1.52 -7.27
C VAL A 49 -8.97 -1.19 -5.96
N TRP A 50 -8.42 0.01 -5.89
CA TRP A 50 -7.70 0.54 -4.73
C TRP A 50 -8.50 1.70 -4.14
N SER A 51 -8.72 1.67 -2.82
CA SER A 51 -9.35 2.77 -2.10
C SER A 51 -8.46 4.02 -2.10
N GLU A 52 -9.05 5.16 -1.77
CA GLU A 52 -8.24 6.27 -1.28
C GLU A 52 -7.56 5.91 0.05
N PRO A 53 -6.41 6.52 0.38
CA PRO A 53 -5.77 6.31 1.68
C PRO A 53 -6.68 6.75 2.83
N ASP A 54 -6.66 6.00 3.93
CA ASP A 54 -7.31 6.39 5.17
C ASP A 54 -6.52 7.48 5.92
N SER A 55 -6.94 7.84 7.15
CA SER A 55 -6.25 8.86 7.94
C SER A 55 -4.82 8.48 8.37
N ASN A 56 -4.45 7.20 8.26
CA ASN A 56 -3.11 6.68 8.54
C ASN A 56 -2.27 6.51 7.26
N GLY A 57 -2.88 6.72 6.08
CA GLY A 57 -2.26 6.44 4.79
C GLY A 57 -2.43 5.00 4.31
N ASP A 58 -3.22 4.17 5.00
CA ASP A 58 -3.43 2.78 4.64
C ASP A 58 -4.47 2.65 3.53
N LEU A 59 -4.29 1.67 2.63
CA LEU A 59 -5.23 1.38 1.54
C LEU A 59 -5.89 0.03 1.74
N MET A 60 -7.13 -0.06 1.27
CA MET A 60 -7.81 -1.32 1.01
C MET A 60 -7.83 -1.55 -0.51
N GLY A 61 -7.85 -2.80 -0.95
CA GLY A 61 -8.14 -3.08 -2.34
C GLY A 61 -8.75 -4.44 -2.59
N MET A 62 -9.23 -4.59 -3.81
CA MET A 62 -9.88 -5.80 -4.31
C MET A 62 -9.38 -6.12 -5.70
N PHE A 63 -9.26 -7.41 -6.00
CA PHE A 63 -8.98 -7.91 -7.33
C PHE A 63 -10.06 -8.88 -7.78
N ARG A 64 -10.22 -8.98 -9.09
CA ARG A 64 -10.86 -10.13 -9.71
C ARG A 64 -10.21 -10.49 -11.04
N TYR A 65 -10.15 -11.79 -11.28
CA TYR A 65 -9.72 -12.36 -12.55
C TYR A 65 -10.93 -12.87 -13.35
N PHE A 66 -11.03 -12.42 -14.59
CA PHE A 66 -11.93 -12.96 -15.60
C PHE A 66 -11.16 -13.84 -16.56
N ASP A 67 -11.66 -15.05 -16.85
CA ASP A 67 -11.10 -15.88 -17.92
C ASP A 67 -11.35 -15.27 -19.32
N SER A 68 -10.88 -15.98 -20.37
CA SER A 68 -11.05 -15.56 -21.76
C SER A 68 -12.51 -15.52 -22.23
N GLU A 69 -13.44 -16.13 -21.50
CA GLU A 69 -14.88 -16.10 -21.79
C GLU A 69 -15.61 -15.00 -21.00
N GLY A 70 -14.89 -14.25 -20.15
CA GLY A 70 -15.43 -13.20 -19.30
C GLY A 70 -16.08 -13.72 -18.02
N LYS A 71 -15.85 -14.99 -17.65
CA LYS A 71 -16.33 -15.54 -16.38
C LYS A 71 -15.32 -15.25 -15.28
N VAL A 72 -15.79 -14.73 -14.14
CA VAL A 72 -14.96 -14.59 -12.94
C VAL A 72 -14.48 -15.95 -12.47
N GLN A 73 -13.18 -16.07 -12.19
CA GLN A 73 -12.57 -17.28 -11.66
C GLN A 73 -12.27 -17.16 -10.17
N PHE A 74 -11.75 -16.01 -9.73
CA PHE A 74 -11.46 -15.75 -8.31
C PHE A 74 -11.37 -14.24 -8.04
N TYR A 75 -11.39 -13.92 -6.75
CA TYR A 75 -11.22 -12.59 -6.19
C TYR A 75 -10.06 -12.55 -5.20
N GLU A 76 -9.56 -11.36 -4.94
CA GLU A 76 -8.72 -11.08 -3.78
C GLU A 76 -9.26 -9.88 -3.02
N PHE A 77 -8.96 -9.85 -1.72
CA PHE A 77 -9.09 -8.65 -0.89
C PHE A 77 -7.79 -8.44 -0.15
N TRP A 78 -7.29 -7.20 -0.14
CA TRP A 78 -6.06 -6.85 0.56
C TRP A 78 -6.15 -5.55 1.34
N ILE A 79 -5.16 -5.41 2.22
CA ILE A 79 -4.78 -4.15 2.85
C ILE A 79 -3.31 -3.87 2.53
N LEU A 80 -2.96 -2.60 2.38
CA LEU A 80 -1.59 -2.12 2.22
C LEU A 80 -1.31 -1.05 3.27
N ASN A 81 -0.19 -1.21 3.98
CA ASN A 81 0.31 -0.23 4.94
C ASN A 81 1.85 -0.21 4.95
N GLU A 82 2.44 0.53 5.89
CA GLU A 82 3.91 0.65 6.05
C GLU A 82 4.63 -0.70 6.21
N THR A 83 3.95 -1.75 6.67
CA THR A 83 4.54 -3.08 6.87
C THR A 83 4.49 -3.97 5.63
N GLY A 84 3.60 -3.67 4.68
CA GLY A 84 3.43 -4.44 3.45
C GLY A 84 1.97 -4.64 3.05
N LEU A 85 1.76 -5.53 2.08
CA LEU A 85 0.45 -5.92 1.58
C LEU A 85 0.07 -7.30 2.11
N LYS A 86 -1.12 -7.41 2.69
CA LYS A 86 -1.69 -8.69 3.14
C LYS A 86 -2.97 -8.97 2.40
N LEU A 87 -3.10 -10.18 1.86
CA LEU A 87 -4.27 -10.54 1.06
C LEU A 87 -4.80 -11.94 1.35
N ARG A 88 -6.04 -12.16 0.90
CA ARG A 88 -6.68 -13.48 0.80
C ARG A 88 -7.34 -13.65 -0.54
N HIS A 89 -7.43 -14.90 -0.98
CA HIS A 89 -8.12 -15.29 -2.19
C HIS A 89 -9.49 -15.89 -1.88
N PHE A 90 -10.42 -15.68 -2.81
CA PHE A 90 -11.77 -16.22 -2.75
C PHE A 90 -12.18 -16.75 -4.12
N ASN A 91 -12.85 -17.91 -4.16
CA ASN A 91 -13.48 -18.41 -5.38
C ASN A 91 -14.62 -17.49 -5.86
N ASP A 92 -15.15 -17.76 -7.05
CA ASP A 92 -16.30 -17.04 -7.61
C ASP A 92 -17.56 -17.06 -6.71
N ASP A 93 -17.68 -18.06 -5.84
CA ASP A 93 -18.74 -18.25 -4.84
C ASP A 93 -18.42 -17.70 -3.43
N PHE A 94 -17.30 -16.96 -3.30
CA PHE A 94 -16.80 -16.36 -2.05
C PHE A 94 -16.24 -17.36 -1.02
N THR A 95 -16.03 -18.62 -1.36
CA THR A 95 -15.27 -19.54 -0.50
C THR A 95 -13.78 -19.19 -0.49
N ALA A 96 -13.19 -19.04 0.71
CA ALA A 96 -11.80 -18.62 0.88
C ALA A 96 -10.80 -19.76 0.58
N TRP A 97 -9.63 -19.42 0.04
CA TRP A 97 -8.53 -20.39 -0.15
C TRP A 97 -7.71 -20.58 1.13
N GLU A 98 -7.44 -19.50 1.86
CA GLU A 98 -6.68 -19.54 3.12
C GLU A 98 -7.56 -19.90 4.32
N GLU A 99 -7.05 -20.71 5.25
CA GLU A 99 -7.79 -21.13 6.43
C GLU A 99 -7.64 -20.17 7.62
N LYS A 100 -8.73 -19.94 8.36
CA LYS A 100 -8.74 -19.27 9.68
C LYS A 100 -8.00 -17.93 9.69
N ALA A 101 -6.75 -17.91 10.14
CA ALA A 101 -5.90 -16.74 10.35
C ALA A 101 -4.78 -16.62 9.31
N GLU A 102 -4.74 -17.51 8.31
CA GLU A 102 -3.76 -17.49 7.22
C GLU A 102 -4.07 -16.36 6.23
N PHE A 103 -3.02 -15.83 5.60
CA PHE A 103 -3.07 -14.82 4.56
C PHE A 103 -1.73 -14.84 3.82
N ILE A 104 -1.72 -14.29 2.61
CA ILE A 104 -0.47 -14.01 1.90
C ILE A 104 0.10 -12.68 2.42
N ASP A 105 1.41 -12.63 2.64
CA ASP A 105 2.13 -11.45 3.15
C ASP A 105 3.25 -11.07 2.17
N PHE A 106 3.07 -9.94 1.50
CA PHE A 106 4.09 -9.27 0.71
C PHE A 106 4.68 -8.14 1.55
N SER A 107 5.71 -8.46 2.33
CA SER A 107 6.31 -7.51 3.27
C SER A 107 6.96 -6.33 2.54
N MET A 108 6.82 -5.12 3.10
CA MET A 108 7.39 -3.89 2.55
C MET A 108 8.91 -3.95 2.46
N ILE A 109 9.46 -3.55 1.31
CA ILE A 109 10.90 -3.29 1.14
C ILE A 109 11.13 -1.78 1.08
N GLU A 110 10.47 -1.10 0.15
CA GLU A 110 10.52 0.35 0.01
C GLU A 110 9.30 0.89 -0.76
N SER A 111 9.00 2.17 -0.57
CA SER A 111 8.00 2.89 -1.36
C SER A 111 8.49 4.30 -1.72
N SER A 112 8.02 4.78 -2.86
CA SER A 112 8.30 6.12 -3.39
C SER A 112 7.06 6.68 -4.10
N LYS A 113 7.18 7.88 -4.68
CA LYS A 113 6.07 8.61 -5.30
C LYS A 113 5.37 7.89 -6.45
N ASN A 114 5.99 6.88 -7.03
CA ASN A 114 5.46 6.17 -8.20
C ASN A 114 5.76 4.66 -8.16
N LYS A 115 6.28 4.14 -7.05
CA LYS A 115 6.69 2.74 -6.95
C LYS A 115 6.53 2.19 -5.55
N ILE A 116 5.97 0.99 -5.44
CA ILE A 116 5.90 0.20 -4.21
C ILE A 116 6.62 -1.11 -4.49
N THR A 117 7.70 -1.37 -3.74
CA THR A 117 8.47 -2.61 -3.83
C THR A 117 8.22 -3.43 -2.57
N LEU A 118 7.61 -4.59 -2.74
CA LEU A 118 7.35 -5.58 -1.70
C LEU A 118 8.17 -6.84 -1.98
N LYS A 119 8.29 -7.71 -0.99
CA LYS A 119 8.93 -9.01 -1.18
C LYS A 119 8.10 -9.89 -2.12
N GLY A 120 8.53 -9.99 -3.39
CA GLY A 120 7.91 -10.80 -4.43
C GLY A 120 6.77 -10.13 -5.19
N LEU A 121 6.54 -8.82 -4.97
CA LEU A 121 5.53 -8.05 -5.67
C LEU A 121 5.98 -6.60 -5.81
N THR A 122 5.94 -6.04 -7.00
CA THR A 122 6.27 -4.62 -7.24
C THR A 122 5.18 -3.98 -8.09
N TYR A 123 4.77 -2.77 -7.71
CA TYR A 123 3.93 -1.90 -8.52
C TYR A 123 4.72 -0.66 -8.90
N GLU A 124 4.71 -0.28 -10.18
CA GLU A 124 5.36 0.93 -10.67
C GLU A 124 4.43 1.69 -11.62
N LEU A 125 4.11 2.94 -11.30
CA LEU A 125 3.40 3.85 -12.18
C LEU A 125 4.37 4.33 -13.27
N ILE A 126 4.20 3.77 -14.47
CA ILE A 126 5.07 4.00 -15.63
C ILE A 126 4.50 5.04 -16.60
N ALA A 127 3.22 5.37 -16.47
CA ALA A 127 2.55 6.50 -17.11
C ALA A 127 1.41 7.01 -16.21
N ALA A 128 0.80 8.15 -16.54
CA ALA A 128 -0.28 8.74 -15.73
C ALA A 128 -1.48 7.79 -15.52
N ASP A 129 -1.70 6.86 -16.46
CA ASP A 129 -2.80 5.91 -16.51
C ASP A 129 -2.31 4.46 -16.70
N GLU A 130 -1.04 4.15 -16.46
CA GLU A 130 -0.50 2.79 -16.62
C GLU A 130 0.39 2.38 -15.44
N VAL A 131 0.06 1.24 -14.82
CA VAL A 131 0.87 0.58 -13.80
C VAL A 131 1.46 -0.70 -14.37
N GLU A 132 2.75 -0.91 -14.11
CA GLU A 132 3.42 -2.18 -14.36
C GLU A 132 3.56 -2.94 -13.03
N ILE A 133 3.18 -4.21 -13.04
CA ILE A 133 3.17 -5.09 -11.87
C ILE A 133 4.15 -6.24 -12.13
N HIS A 134 5.09 -6.45 -11.23
CA HIS A 134 6.00 -7.61 -11.25
C HIS A 134 5.63 -8.53 -10.11
N LEU A 135 5.27 -9.78 -10.41
CA LEU A 135 4.87 -10.78 -9.42
C LEU A 135 5.77 -12.00 -9.52
N ASP A 136 6.43 -12.34 -8.41
CA ASP A 136 7.23 -13.56 -8.30
C ASP A 136 6.31 -14.76 -8.10
N MET A 137 6.29 -15.64 -9.09
CA MET A 137 5.51 -16.88 -9.10
C MET A 137 6.40 -18.10 -8.98
N LYS A 138 5.99 -19.03 -8.10
CA LYS A 138 6.68 -20.30 -7.93
C LYS A 138 6.21 -21.31 -8.98
N HIS A 139 7.14 -21.81 -9.78
CA HIS A 139 6.94 -22.88 -10.75
C HIS A 139 7.79 -24.09 -10.35
N GLY A 140 7.26 -24.93 -9.47
CA GLY A 140 8.02 -26.04 -8.89
C GLY A 140 9.12 -25.52 -7.98
N GLU A 141 10.39 -25.75 -8.33
CA GLU A 141 11.55 -25.23 -7.57
C GLU A 141 12.04 -23.86 -8.08
N GLU A 142 11.59 -23.44 -9.26
CA GLU A 142 11.98 -22.15 -9.86
C GLU A 142 11.03 -21.04 -9.41
N VAL A 143 11.58 -19.83 -9.26
CA VAL A 143 10.79 -18.59 -9.15
C VAL A 143 10.94 -17.85 -10.48
N LYS A 144 9.81 -17.45 -11.06
CA LYS A 144 9.76 -16.62 -12.26
C LYS A 144 8.96 -15.36 -11.96
N THR A 145 9.46 -14.22 -12.41
CA THR A 145 8.74 -12.96 -12.29
C THR A 145 7.85 -12.80 -13.53
N GLU A 146 6.55 -12.79 -13.31
CA GLU A 146 5.56 -12.42 -14.33
C GLU A 146 5.35 -10.90 -14.33
N VAL A 147 5.12 -10.33 -15.50
CA VAL A 147 4.95 -8.88 -15.68
C VAL A 147 3.57 -8.59 -16.27
N PHE A 148 2.80 -7.76 -15.59
CA PHE A 148 1.48 -7.30 -16.01
C PHE A 148 1.45 -5.80 -16.19
N ARG A 149 0.60 -5.33 -17.11
CA ARG A 149 0.38 -3.89 -17.35
C ARG A 149 -1.10 -3.60 -17.33
N LEU A 150 -1.51 -2.77 -16.39
CA LEU A 150 -2.91 -2.41 -16.18
C LEU A 150 -3.08 -0.92 -16.46
N LYS A 151 -4.23 -0.57 -17.02
CA LYS A 151 -4.60 0.81 -17.31
C LYS A 151 -5.66 1.33 -16.36
N LYS A 152 -5.48 2.56 -15.92
CA LYS A 152 -6.46 3.26 -15.10
C LYS A 152 -7.76 3.44 -15.88
N GLN A 153 -8.88 3.17 -15.22
CA GLN A 153 -10.21 3.34 -15.78
C GLN A 153 -10.82 4.64 -15.25
N GLU A 154 -11.65 5.28 -16.09
CA GLU A 154 -12.52 6.38 -15.69
C GLU A 154 -13.63 5.94 -14.71
#